data_AF-A0A962A8H7-F1
#
_entry.id   AF-A0A962A8H7-F1
#
_cell.length_a   1.000
_cell.length_b   1.000
_cell.length_c   1.000
_cell.angle_alpha   90.00
_cell.angle_beta   90.00
_cell.angle_gamma   90.00
#
_symmetry.space_group_name_H-M   'P 1'
#
loop_
_entity.id
_entity.type
_entity.pdbx_description
1 polymer ?
#
loop_
_entity_poly.entity_id
_entity_poly.type
_entity_poly.pdbx_seq_one_letter_code
_entity_poly.pdbx_strand_id
1 'polypeptide(L)'
;MTDTKLKTYGASALVAVAAGLAAALLFVLAARASAATVAIGYFAPMPLMIAALGYGLSVGAAAAAVGVAFVAALYHPALGLLYLVAIGAPAVLIAAAALLA
;
A
#
# COMPACT_ATOMS: atom_id res chain seq x y z
N MET A 1 16.53 -11.49 24.33
CA MET A 1 16.02 -10.19 23.83
C MET A 1 16.10 -10.01 22.31
N THR A 2 16.88 -10.84 21.60
CA THR A 2 17.01 -10.85 20.13
C THR A 2 15.81 -11.47 19.40
N ASP A 3 15.18 -12.51 19.95
CA ASP A 3 14.04 -13.20 19.32
C ASP A 3 12.80 -12.32 19.14
N THR A 4 12.55 -11.40 20.08
CA THR A 4 11.40 -10.50 20.04
C THR A 4 11.53 -9.49 18.91
N LYS A 5 12.73 -8.90 18.73
CA LYS A 5 13.02 -7.93 17.67
C LYS A 5 12.85 -8.55 16.28
N LEU A 6 13.39 -9.76 16.07
CA LEU A 6 13.25 -10.49 14.81
C LEU A 6 11.78 -10.77 14.45
N LYS A 7 10.95 -11.15 15.43
CA LYS A 7 9.51 -11.34 15.23
C LYS A 7 8.80 -10.04 14.83
N THR A 8 9.16 -8.91 15.45
CA THR A 8 8.56 -7.61 15.12
C THR A 8 8.95 -7.14 13.72
N TYR A 9 10.23 -7.24 13.33
CA TYR A 9 10.67 -6.88 11.98
C TYR A 9 10.07 -7.79 10.91
N GLY A 10 9.99 -9.10 11.18
CA GLY A 10 9.35 -10.07 10.29
C GLY A 10 7.87 -9.74 10.08
N ALA A 11 7.14 -9.41 11.14
CA ALA A 11 5.75 -9.01 11.06
C ALA A 11 5.56 -7.73 10.22
N SER A 12 6.37 -6.70 10.45
CA SER A 12 6.33 -5.45 9.67
C SER A 12 6.60 -5.68 8.18
N ALA A 13 7.57 -6.53 7.83
CA ALA A 13 7.85 -6.87 6.43
C ALA A 13 6.68 -7.59 5.77
N LEU A 14 6.07 -8.54 6.47
CA LEU A 14 4.91 -9.31 5.99
C LEU A 14 3.70 -8.38 5.78
N VAL A 15 3.49 -7.44 6.70
CA VAL A 15 2.45 -6.41 6.59
C VAL A 15 2.71 -5.49 5.40
N ALA A 16 3.95 -5.02 5.21
CA ALA A 16 4.27 -4.17 4.07
C ALA A 16 3.93 -4.86 2.75
N VAL A 17 4.31 -6.13 2.59
CA VAL A 17 4.03 -6.91 1.38
C VAL A 17 2.54 -7.14 1.20
N ALA A 18 1.85 -7.61 2.24
CA ALA A 18 0.42 -7.91 2.17
C ALA A 18 -0.42 -6.66 1.88
N ALA A 19 -0.14 -5.54 2.57
CA ALA A 19 -0.83 -4.28 2.37
C ALA A 19 -0.56 -3.68 0.99
N GLY A 20 0.69 -3.73 0.52
CA GLY A 20 1.07 -3.25 -0.80
C GLY A 20 0.38 -4.02 -1.92
N LEU A 21 0.35 -5.35 -1.82
CA LEU A 21 -0.35 -6.22 -2.77
C LEU A 21 -1.87 -6.00 -2.73
N ALA A 22 -2.47 -5.91 -1.54
CA ALA A 22 -3.90 -5.67 -1.41
C ALA A 22 -4.30 -4.33 -2.06
N ALA A 23 -3.57 -3.25 -1.79
CA ALA A 23 -3.80 -1.94 -2.39
C ALA A 23 -3.62 -1.97 -3.92
N ALA A 24 -2.58 -2.64 -4.41
CA ALA A 24 -2.34 -2.78 -5.85
C ALA A 24 -3.45 -3.58 -6.55
N LEU A 25 -3.92 -4.67 -5.94
CA LEU A 25 -5.03 -5.47 -6.47
C LEU A 25 -6.33 -4.66 -6.53
N LEU A 26 -6.63 -3.86 -5.51
CA LEU A 26 -7.79 -2.97 -5.50
C LEU A 26 -7.71 -1.89 -6.58
N PHE A 27 -6.52 -1.32 -6.81
CA PHE A 27 -6.28 -0.38 -7.89
C PHE A 27 -6.51 -1.00 -9.26
N VAL A 28 -5.95 -2.19 -9.51
CA VAL A 28 -6.14 -2.92 -10.77
C VAL A 28 -7.60 -3.35 -10.93
N LEU A 29 -8.27 -3.74 -9.84
CA LEU A 29 -9.67 -4.09 -9.86
C LEU A 29 -10.53 -2.92 -10.33
N ALA A 30 -10.24 -1.70 -9.86
CA ALA A 30 -10.92 -0.47 -10.28
C ALA A 30 -10.86 -0.25 -11.81
N ALA A 31 -9.78 -0.70 -12.45
CA ALA A 31 -9.60 -0.59 -13.90
C ALA A 31 -10.57 -1.46 -14.73
N ARG A 32 -11.31 -2.39 -14.10
CA ARG A 32 -12.33 -3.20 -14.78
C ARG A 32 -13.63 -2.45 -15.10
N ALA A 33 -13.75 -1.17 -14.72
CA ALA A 33 -14.78 -0.23 -15.16
C ALA A 33 -16.26 -0.62 -14.91
N SER A 34 -16.52 -1.54 -13.97
CA SER A 34 -17.88 -1.76 -13.45
C SER A 34 -18.10 -0.93 -12.18
N ALA A 35 -19.34 -0.51 -11.93
CA ALA A 35 -19.68 0.30 -10.76
C ALA A 35 -19.24 -0.36 -9.45
N ALA A 36 -19.43 -1.68 -9.32
CA ALA A 36 -19.00 -2.45 -8.15
C ALA A 36 -17.47 -2.43 -7.98
N THR A 37 -16.72 -2.62 -9.07
CA THR A 37 -15.26 -2.64 -9.02
C THR A 37 -14.65 -1.28 -8.70
N VAL A 38 -15.26 -0.20 -9.19
CA VAL A 38 -14.83 1.17 -8.85
C VAL A 38 -15.13 1.48 -7.38
N ALA A 39 -16.30 1.11 -6.88
CA ALA A 39 -16.68 1.31 -5.48
C ALA A 39 -15.71 0.58 -4.52
N ILE A 40 -15.31 -0.65 -4.86
CA ILE A 40 -14.35 -1.41 -4.07
C ILE A 40 -12.93 -0.83 -4.21
N GLY A 41 -12.54 -0.45 -5.44
CA GLY A 41 -11.25 0.15 -5.75
C GLY A 41 -11.02 1.51 -5.07
N TYR A 42 -12.08 2.24 -4.72
CA TYR A 42 -12.00 3.46 -3.92
C TYR A 42 -11.29 3.24 -2.57
N PHE A 43 -11.36 2.02 -2.02
CA PHE A 43 -10.67 1.65 -0.79
C PHE A 43 -9.22 1.16 -1.02
N ALA A 44 -8.67 1.28 -2.22
CA ALA A 44 -7.26 0.98 -2.48
C ALA A 44 -6.23 1.69 -1.56
N PRO A 45 -6.42 2.94 -1.08
CA PRO A 45 -5.48 3.55 -0.16
C PRO A 45 -5.57 3.01 1.28
N MET A 46 -6.70 2.40 1.68
CA MET A 46 -6.91 1.91 3.06
C MET A 46 -5.85 0.90 3.54
N PRO A 47 -5.49 -0.15 2.78
CA PRO A 47 -4.44 -1.08 3.20
C PRO A 47 -3.11 -0.41 3.51
N LEU A 48 -2.72 0.60 2.72
CA LEU A 48 -1.47 1.35 2.94
C LEU A 48 -1.54 2.20 4.22
N MET A 49 -2.68 2.84 4.46
CA MET A 49 -2.90 3.62 5.68
C MET A 49 -2.90 2.72 6.93
N ILE A 50 -3.48 1.53 6.86
CA ILE A 50 -3.44 0.54 7.95
C ILE A 50 -1.98 0.14 8.24
N ALA A 51 -1.18 -0.10 7.21
CA ALA A 51 0.24 -0.42 7.39
C ALA A 51 1.01 0.76 8.00
N ALA A 52 0.78 1.98 7.51
CA ALA A 52 1.47 3.18 7.97
C ALA A 52 1.12 3.55 9.42
N LEU A 53 -0.18 3.57 9.75
CA LEU A 53 -0.68 3.96 11.07
C LEU A 53 -0.52 2.85 12.10
N GLY A 54 -0.63 1.58 11.68
CA GLY A 54 -0.54 0.43 12.59
C GLY A 54 0.89 -0.04 12.87
N TYR A 55 1.81 0.10 11.90
CA TYR A 55 3.16 -0.47 11.97
C TYR A 55 4.28 0.55 11.73
N GLY A 56 3.92 1.81 11.48
CA GLY A 56 4.85 2.92 11.29
C GLY A 56 4.97 3.36 9.84
N LEU A 57 5.33 4.65 9.66
CA LEU A 57 5.35 5.30 8.36
C LEU A 57 6.30 4.61 7.36
N SER A 58 7.43 4.07 7.82
CA SER A 58 8.37 3.32 7.00
C SER A 58 7.76 2.04 6.42
N VAL A 59 6.86 1.37 7.16
CA VAL A 59 6.14 0.18 6.70
C VAL A 59 5.10 0.56 5.65
N GLY A 60 4.39 1.68 5.83
CA GLY A 60 3.50 2.24 4.83
C GLY A 60 4.22 2.61 3.52
N ALA A 61 5.38 3.26 3.62
CA ALA A 61 6.21 3.60 2.45
C ALA A 61 6.73 2.35 1.73
N ALA A 62 7.18 1.33 2.48
CA ALA A 62 7.57 0.04 1.92
C ALA A 62 6.39 -0.67 1.24
N ALA A 63 5.20 -0.62 1.83
CA ALA A 63 3.98 -1.17 1.22
C ALA A 63 3.64 -0.49 -0.10
N ALA A 64 3.73 0.84 -0.16
CA ALA A 64 3.54 1.59 -1.39
C ALA A 64 4.56 1.18 -2.46
N ALA A 65 5.83 1.02 -2.09
CA ALA A 65 6.88 0.55 -3.01
C ALA A 65 6.61 -0.88 -3.53
N VAL A 66 6.13 -1.79 -2.67
CA VAL A 66 5.74 -3.15 -3.08
C VAL A 66 4.57 -3.09 -4.07
N GLY A 67 3.55 -2.26 -3.80
CA GLY A 67 2.43 -2.07 -4.70
C GLY A 67 2.86 -1.52 -6.07
N VAL A 68 3.76 -0.53 -6.10
CA VAL A 68 4.36 0.00 -7.33
C VAL A 68 5.10 -1.09 -8.09
N ALA A 69 5.98 -1.82 -7.42
CA ALA A 69 6.76 -2.89 -8.02
C ALA A 69 5.86 -3.97 -8.63
N PHE A 70 4.80 -4.36 -7.92
CA PHE A 70 3.81 -5.33 -8.40
C PHE A 70 3.09 -4.84 -9.66
N VAL A 71 2.53 -3.63 -9.64
CA VAL A 71 1.79 -3.09 -10.79
C VAL A 71 2.73 -2.86 -11.99
N ALA A 72 3.94 -2.35 -11.74
CA ALA A 72 4.95 -2.12 -12.77
C ALA A 72 5.42 -3.43 -13.42
N ALA A 73 5.62 -4.48 -12.64
CA ALA A 73 6.13 -5.77 -13.12
C ALA A 73 5.07 -6.60 -13.85
N LEU A 74 3.81 -6.59 -13.41
CA LEU A 74 2.76 -7.45 -13.98
C LEU A 74 1.97 -6.80 -15.11
N TYR A 75 1.88 -5.46 -15.14
CA TYR A 75 1.03 -4.76 -16.11
C TYR A 75 1.85 -3.83 -17.01
N HIS A 76 2.32 -2.71 -16.48
CA HIS A 76 3.11 -1.74 -17.22
C HIS A 76 3.80 -0.77 -16.26
N PRO A 77 5.07 -0.36 -16.48
CA PRO A 77 5.79 0.55 -15.59
C PRO A 77 5.07 1.89 -15.38
N ALA A 78 4.43 2.43 -16.43
CA ALA A 78 3.64 3.66 -16.31
C ALA A 78 2.41 3.51 -15.38
N LEU A 79 1.80 2.32 -15.30
CA LEU A 79 0.69 2.06 -14.38
C LEU A 79 1.18 1.98 -12.93
N GLY A 80 2.40 1.49 -12.70
CA GLY A 80 3.04 1.53 -11.39
C GLY A 80 3.26 2.97 -10.91
N LEU A 81 3.71 3.86 -11.79
CA LEU A 81 3.82 5.29 -11.49
C LEU A 81 2.44 5.93 -11.25
N LEU A 82 1.43 5.58 -12.04
CA LEU A 82 0.06 6.05 -11.82
C LEU A 82 -0.49 5.60 -10.46
N TYR A 83 -0.28 4.34 -10.09
CA TYR A 83 -0.63 3.83 -8.76
C TYR A 83 0.09 4.60 -7.65
N LEU A 84 1.39 4.87 -7.82
CA LEU A 84 2.16 5.63 -6.84
C LEU A 84 1.57 7.03 -6.64
N VAL A 85 1.29 7.77 -7.71
CA VAL A 85 0.82 9.14 -7.63
C VAL A 85 -0.64 9.23 -7.18
N ALA A 86 -1.49 8.30 -7.64
CA ALA A 86 -2.92 8.34 -7.36
C ALA A 86 -3.29 7.73 -6.00
N ILE A 87 -2.55 6.73 -5.53
CA ILE A 87 -2.90 5.94 -4.33
C ILE A 87 -1.74 5.92 -3.33
N GLY A 88 -0.57 5.45 -3.75
CA GLY A 88 0.56 5.16 -2.87
C GLY A 88 1.05 6.37 -2.07
N ALA A 89 1.53 7.39 -2.77
CA ALA A 89 2.03 8.63 -2.22
C ALA A 89 0.98 9.39 -1.40
N PRO A 90 -0.25 9.66 -1.90
CA PRO A 90 -1.24 10.38 -1.11
C PRO A 90 -1.62 9.62 0.17
N ALA A 91 -1.77 8.28 0.13
CA ALA A 91 -2.08 7.50 1.32
C ALA A 91 -0.97 7.63 2.40
N VAL A 92 0.29 7.54 2.00
CA VAL A 92 1.44 7.66 2.90
C VAL A 92 1.57 9.09 3.44
N LEU A 93 1.37 10.11 2.61
CA LEU A 93 1.43 11.52 3.04
C LEU A 93 0.30 11.86 4.01
N ILE A 94 -0.92 11.38 3.76
CA ILE A 94 -2.05 11.56 4.68
C ILE A 94 -1.76 10.85 6.00
N ALA A 95 -1.24 9.63 5.97
CA ALA A 95 -0.86 8.91 7.18
C ALA A 95 0.27 9.63 7.95
N ALA A 96 1.26 10.20 7.25
CA ALA A 96 2.29 11.01 7.87
C ALA A 96 1.71 12.25 8.56
N ALA A 97 0.82 12.98 7.87
CA ALA A 97 0.14 14.13 8.45
C ALA A 97 -0.70 13.75 9.68
N ALA A 98 -1.39 12.61 9.64
CA ALA A 98 -2.18 12.11 10.76
C ALA A 98 -1.33 11.70 11.98
N LEU A 99 -0.08 11.26 11.78
CA LEU A 99 0.84 10.93 12.87
C LEU A 99 1.50 12.16 13.50
N LEU A 100 1.42 13.32 12.86
CA LEU A 100 1.98 14.59 13.32
C LEU A 100 0.95 15.49 14.04
N ALA A 101 -0.33 15.14 13.95
CA ALA A 101 -1.45 15.85 14.59
C ALA A 101 -1.73 15.30 15.99
#